data_AF-A0A3B9UVV3-F1
#
_entry.id   AF-A0A3B9UVV3-F1
#
_cell.length_a   1.000
_cell.length_b   1.000
_cell.length_c   1.000
_cell.angle_alpha   90.00
_cell.angle_beta   90.00
_cell.angle_gamma   90.00
#
_symmetry.space_group_name_H-M   'P 1'
#
loop_
_entity.id
_entity.type
_entity.pdbx_description
1 polymer ?
#
loop_
_entity_poly.entity_id
_entity_poly.type
_entity_poly.pdbx_seq_one_letter_code
_entity_poly.pdbx_strand_id
1 'polypeptide(L)'
;MYLGLLHNNVFLESSSSNKLGLNTRLNTFYSSNSNVLETSCTNNRFNNSSFNAFSSDCDSNFLSGGTSSSFGVACDKNIISSSYNKLGNFCQENVISQGSYHNKLGNSCYRNQIIFSCDGNNFGNNCSDNILKENNDFNMFGNGCSRNTAGKEFKNNVFGNSCTDNTFGDDCSGNSIGSYFETNTIGYRFNYNFVGEICRGNIWGNYCGDSTYSNSCSSNKYGNDFKYNIVKNLSGKDVSNIRDIFVDNVAVTIERTKNYRYVYWYLDSANRPVYTEIP
;
A
#
# COMPACT_ATOMS: atom_id res chain seq x y z
N MET A 1 -2.09 15.24 35.18
CA MET A 1 -2.39 14.55 36.46
C MET A 1 -2.01 13.08 36.30
N TYR A 2 -1.23 12.49 37.22
CA TYR A 2 -0.97 11.04 37.19
C TYR A 2 -2.09 10.33 37.93
N LEU A 3 -2.86 9.55 37.20
CA LEU A 3 -3.94 8.74 37.72
C LEU A 3 -3.46 7.29 37.59
N GLY A 4 -3.53 6.52 38.67
CA GLY A 4 -3.03 5.13 38.73
C GLY A 4 -3.81 4.17 37.82
N LEU A 5 -4.01 2.93 38.27
CA LEU A 5 -4.88 1.96 37.60
C LEU A 5 -6.32 2.50 37.53
N LEU A 6 -6.72 2.99 36.36
CA LEU A 6 -8.04 3.57 36.14
C LEU A 6 -8.87 2.70 35.22
N HIS A 7 -10.01 2.24 35.75
CA HIS A 7 -11.01 1.48 35.00
C HIS A 7 -12.37 2.21 35.03
N ASN A 8 -13.07 2.25 33.90
CA ASN A 8 -14.44 2.79 33.79
C ASN A 8 -14.58 4.29 34.14
N ASN A 9 -13.61 5.12 33.79
CA ASN A 9 -13.66 6.57 34.04
C ASN A 9 -14.11 7.32 32.79
N VAL A 10 -14.68 8.51 33.01
CA VAL A 10 -15.05 9.45 31.94
C VAL A 10 -14.29 10.74 32.11
N PHE A 11 -13.56 11.12 31.07
CA PHE A 11 -12.79 12.36 30.96
C PHE A 11 -13.55 13.29 30.01
N LEU A 12 -14.07 14.39 30.55
CA LEU A 12 -14.90 15.34 29.81
C LEU A 12 -14.07 16.47 29.19
N GLU A 13 -14.77 17.38 28.51
CA GLU A 13 -14.20 18.54 27.84
C GLU A 13 -13.25 19.33 28.76
N SER A 14 -12.19 19.89 28.19
CA SER A 14 -11.11 20.60 28.91
C SER A 14 -10.21 19.73 29.81
N SER A 15 -10.50 18.44 29.96
CA SER A 15 -9.49 17.52 30.52
C SER A 15 -8.33 17.41 29.53
N SER A 16 -7.15 17.82 29.97
CA SER A 16 -5.95 17.81 29.15
C SER A 16 -4.75 17.31 29.95
N SER A 17 -3.76 16.75 29.26
CA SER A 17 -2.55 16.21 29.91
C SER A 17 -2.88 15.14 30.97
N ASN A 18 -3.89 14.32 30.68
CA ASN A 18 -4.24 13.18 31.52
C ASN A 18 -3.19 12.09 31.31
N LYS A 19 -2.62 11.57 32.40
CA LYS A 19 -1.69 10.44 32.33
C LYS A 19 -2.27 9.28 33.14
N LEU A 20 -2.61 8.21 32.45
CA LEU A 20 -3.18 7.01 33.04
C LEU A 20 -2.10 5.93 33.10
N GLY A 21 -2.01 5.27 34.26
CA GLY A 21 -1.04 4.23 34.51
C GLY A 21 -1.27 2.93 33.74
N LEU A 22 -0.43 1.94 34.01
CA LEU A 22 -0.45 0.61 33.40
C LEU A 22 -1.81 -0.10 33.53
N ASN A 23 -2.14 -0.95 32.55
CA ASN A 23 -3.34 -1.81 32.55
C ASN A 23 -4.67 -1.05 32.69
N THR A 24 -4.70 0.18 32.19
CA THR A 24 -5.88 1.04 32.16
C THR A 24 -6.88 0.52 31.13
N ARG A 25 -8.17 0.46 31.48
CA ARG A 25 -9.20 -0.09 30.58
C ARG A 25 -10.56 0.56 30.72
N LEU A 26 -11.36 0.48 29.65
CA LEU A 26 -12.77 0.90 29.65
C LEU A 26 -12.97 2.39 30.00
N ASN A 27 -11.97 3.23 29.77
CA ASN A 27 -12.11 4.67 30.00
C ASN A 27 -12.64 5.35 28.74
N THR A 28 -13.40 6.41 28.92
CA THR A 28 -13.94 7.22 27.83
C THR A 28 -13.44 8.64 27.92
N PHE A 29 -12.95 9.16 26.80
CA PHE A 29 -12.38 10.48 26.64
C PHE A 29 -13.24 11.27 25.64
N TYR A 30 -13.77 12.41 26.06
CA TYR A 30 -14.59 13.30 25.24
C TYR A 30 -13.90 14.66 25.08
N SER A 31 -13.59 15.03 23.84
CA SER A 31 -13.00 16.32 23.48
C SER A 31 -11.81 16.70 24.38
N SER A 32 -11.02 15.69 24.75
CA SER A 32 -9.87 15.83 25.65
C SER A 32 -8.57 15.79 24.84
N ASN A 33 -7.54 16.46 25.32
CA ASN A 33 -6.30 16.62 24.55
C ASN A 33 -5.08 16.13 25.32
N SER A 34 -4.09 15.61 24.58
CA SER A 34 -2.79 15.23 25.16
C SER A 34 -2.91 14.16 26.25
N ASN A 35 -3.75 13.14 26.01
CA ASN A 35 -3.89 12.02 26.92
C ASN A 35 -2.75 11.02 26.71
N VAL A 36 -2.17 10.50 27.79
CA VAL A 36 -1.11 9.50 27.77
C VAL A 36 -1.60 8.26 28.50
N LEU A 37 -1.65 7.14 27.79
CA LEU A 37 -1.96 5.84 28.34
C LEU A 37 -0.69 4.99 28.31
N GLU A 38 -0.27 4.53 29.49
CA GLU A 38 0.87 3.62 29.62
C GLU A 38 0.51 2.19 29.11
N THR A 39 1.46 1.27 29.22
CA THR A 39 1.41 -0.09 28.63
C THR A 39 0.17 -0.90 29.02
N SER A 40 -0.24 -1.80 28.12
CA SER A 40 -1.35 -2.75 28.30
C SER A 40 -2.73 -2.08 28.44
N CYS A 41 -2.93 -0.95 27.76
CA CYS A 41 -4.17 -0.21 27.87
C CYS A 41 -5.24 -0.70 26.89
N THR A 42 -6.41 -1.10 27.37
CA THR A 42 -7.39 -1.81 26.52
C THR A 42 -8.80 -1.25 26.57
N ASN A 43 -9.52 -1.37 25.45
CA ASN A 43 -10.95 -1.02 25.38
C ASN A 43 -11.25 0.42 25.82
N ASN A 44 -10.33 1.36 25.59
CA ASN A 44 -10.59 2.77 25.87
C ASN A 44 -11.20 3.43 24.62
N ARG A 45 -12.06 4.42 24.87
CA ARG A 45 -12.79 5.14 23.83
C ARG A 45 -12.40 6.61 23.81
N PHE A 46 -12.06 7.12 22.65
CA PHE A 46 -11.70 8.51 22.42
C PHE A 46 -12.67 9.10 21.39
N ASN A 47 -13.41 10.14 21.80
CA ASN A 47 -14.38 10.82 20.97
C ASN A 47 -13.93 12.28 20.82
N ASN A 48 -13.56 12.67 19.61
CA ASN A 48 -13.02 14.00 19.30
C ASN A 48 -11.81 14.42 20.15
N SER A 49 -11.04 13.45 20.64
CA SER A 49 -9.84 13.71 21.43
C SER A 49 -8.59 13.69 20.55
N SER A 50 -7.70 14.66 20.71
CA SER A 50 -6.50 14.79 19.88
C SER A 50 -5.21 14.65 20.68
N PHE A 51 -4.12 14.36 19.96
CA PHE A 51 -2.77 14.26 20.52
C PHE A 51 -2.62 13.17 21.61
N ASN A 52 -3.31 12.05 21.44
CA ASN A 52 -3.25 10.96 22.41
C ASN A 52 -1.99 10.11 22.17
N ALA A 53 -1.32 9.70 23.23
CA ALA A 53 -0.17 8.81 23.17
C ALA A 53 -0.50 7.51 23.91
N PHE A 54 -0.51 6.41 23.17
CA PHE A 54 -0.62 5.06 23.66
C PHE A 54 0.79 4.47 23.67
N SER A 55 1.19 3.87 24.79
CA SER A 55 2.48 3.19 24.91
C SER A 55 2.46 1.84 24.16
N SER A 56 3.07 0.78 24.70
CA SER A 56 3.04 -0.54 24.09
C SER A 56 1.79 -1.34 24.48
N ASP A 57 1.42 -2.32 23.64
CA ASP A 57 0.39 -3.33 23.96
C ASP A 57 -0.98 -2.72 24.28
N CYS A 58 -1.26 -1.56 23.67
CA CYS A 58 -2.50 -0.84 23.86
C CYS A 58 -3.53 -1.28 22.82
N ASP A 59 -4.31 -2.28 23.20
CA ASP A 59 -5.13 -3.03 22.26
C ASP A 59 -6.62 -2.67 22.33
N SER A 60 -7.32 -2.89 21.21
CA SER A 60 -8.79 -2.81 21.17
C SER A 60 -9.34 -1.44 21.59
N ASN A 61 -8.60 -0.36 21.35
CA ASN A 61 -9.06 1.00 21.62
C ASN A 61 -9.83 1.54 20.40
N PHE A 62 -10.78 2.42 20.67
CA PHE A 62 -11.62 3.06 19.65
C PHE A 62 -11.38 4.56 19.64
N LEU A 63 -10.88 5.08 18.53
CA LEU A 63 -10.67 6.50 18.30
C LEU A 63 -11.63 6.96 17.21
N SER A 64 -12.54 7.85 17.56
CA SER A 64 -13.44 8.50 16.61
C SER A 64 -13.29 10.01 16.65
N GLY A 65 -13.04 10.61 15.49
CA GLY A 65 -12.74 12.03 15.40
C GLY A 65 -11.44 12.40 16.10
N GLY A 66 -11.18 13.70 16.22
CA GLY A 66 -9.88 14.20 16.68
C GLY A 66 -8.76 13.89 15.67
N THR A 67 -7.52 14.17 16.05
CA THR A 67 -6.34 14.00 15.18
C THR A 67 -5.07 13.67 15.95
N SER A 68 -4.06 13.18 15.23
CA SER A 68 -2.67 13.17 15.68
C SER A 68 -2.38 12.29 16.89
N SER A 69 -2.96 11.09 16.95
CA SER A 69 -2.64 10.13 18.02
C SER A 69 -1.45 9.23 17.65
N SER A 70 -0.64 8.86 18.63
CA SER A 70 0.50 7.96 18.48
C SER A 70 0.29 6.69 19.29
N PHE A 71 0.49 5.55 18.64
CA PHE A 71 0.53 4.24 19.26
C PHE A 71 1.97 3.75 19.29
N GLY A 72 2.36 3.13 20.39
CA GLY A 72 3.66 2.51 20.54
C GLY A 72 3.74 1.18 19.80
N VAL A 73 4.54 0.28 20.34
CA VAL A 73 4.80 -1.04 19.74
C VAL A 73 3.66 -2.00 20.05
N ALA A 74 3.32 -2.86 19.08
CA ALA A 74 2.36 -3.96 19.26
C ALA A 74 0.99 -3.48 19.80
N CYS A 75 0.49 -2.36 19.30
CA CYS A 75 -0.86 -1.90 19.62
C CYS A 75 -1.82 -2.48 18.59
N ASP A 76 -2.59 -3.47 19.01
CA ASP A 76 -3.33 -4.33 18.12
C ASP A 76 -4.84 -4.09 18.20
N LYS A 77 -5.55 -4.44 17.13
CA LYS A 77 -7.03 -4.46 17.09
C LYS A 77 -7.68 -3.11 17.39
N ASN A 78 -6.97 -2.00 17.20
CA ASN A 78 -7.52 -0.66 17.40
C ASN A 78 -8.36 -0.24 16.18
N ILE A 79 -9.41 0.53 16.43
CA ILE A 79 -10.22 1.15 15.39
C ILE A 79 -9.93 2.65 15.42
N ILE A 80 -9.45 3.18 14.30
CA ILE A 80 -8.93 4.52 14.17
C ILE A 80 -9.72 5.22 13.06
N SER A 81 -10.62 6.11 13.45
CA SER A 81 -11.43 6.94 12.56
C SER A 81 -10.98 8.41 12.67
N SER A 82 -9.67 8.63 12.68
CA SER A 82 -9.02 9.93 12.81
C SER A 82 -7.80 10.01 11.89
N SER A 83 -7.36 11.23 11.62
CA SER A 83 -6.24 11.49 10.69
C SER A 83 -4.94 11.78 11.41
N TYR A 84 -3.82 11.63 10.69
CA TYR A 84 -2.45 11.93 11.15
C TYR A 84 -1.97 11.04 12.31
N ASN A 85 -2.49 9.81 12.42
CA ASN A 85 -2.05 8.91 13.47
C ASN A 85 -0.75 8.20 13.11
N LYS A 86 0.00 7.82 14.13
CA LYS A 86 1.22 7.03 13.99
C LYS A 86 1.07 5.74 14.77
N LEU A 87 0.98 4.61 14.10
CA LEU A 87 1.15 3.30 14.71
C LEU A 87 2.63 2.95 14.73
N GLY A 88 3.10 2.42 15.85
CA GLY A 88 4.47 1.96 15.98
C GLY A 88 4.71 0.66 15.21
N ASN A 89 5.79 -0.04 15.56
CA ASN A 89 6.13 -1.29 14.91
C ASN A 89 5.25 -2.43 15.43
N PHE A 90 5.12 -3.50 14.64
CA PHE A 90 4.46 -4.74 15.04
C PHE A 90 2.97 -4.60 15.39
N CYS A 91 2.32 -3.51 14.96
CA CYS A 91 0.89 -3.29 15.19
C CYS A 91 0.07 -4.13 14.21
N GLN A 92 -0.89 -4.89 14.73
CA GLN A 92 -1.64 -5.88 13.98
C GLN A 92 -3.14 -5.71 14.09
N GLU A 93 -3.85 -6.16 13.05
CA GLU A 93 -5.31 -6.26 13.07
C GLU A 93 -6.02 -4.91 13.33
N ASN A 94 -5.35 -3.77 13.12
CA ASN A 94 -5.96 -2.46 13.29
C ASN A 94 -6.82 -2.09 12.08
N VAL A 95 -7.86 -1.29 12.33
CA VAL A 95 -8.75 -0.77 11.29
C VAL A 95 -8.62 0.74 11.24
N ILE A 96 -8.06 1.24 10.15
CA ILE A 96 -8.07 2.67 9.80
C ILE A 96 -9.32 2.90 8.96
N SER A 97 -10.29 3.58 9.56
CA SER A 97 -11.65 3.71 9.07
C SER A 97 -11.82 4.91 8.13
N GLN A 98 -12.94 4.94 7.41
CA GLN A 98 -13.24 5.92 6.37
C GLN A 98 -12.91 7.37 6.78
N GLY A 99 -12.24 8.10 5.87
CA GLY A 99 -11.89 9.51 6.06
C GLY A 99 -10.67 9.73 6.97
N SER A 100 -9.91 8.67 7.27
CA SER A 100 -8.67 8.76 8.05
C SER A 100 -7.48 8.93 7.12
N TYR A 101 -6.97 10.16 7.02
CA TYR A 101 -5.90 10.53 6.10
C TYR A 101 -4.54 10.55 6.79
N HIS A 102 -3.48 10.36 6.00
CA HIS A 102 -2.09 10.62 6.42
C HIS A 102 -1.63 9.86 7.67
N ASN A 103 -2.09 8.63 7.85
CA ASN A 103 -1.63 7.77 8.94
C ASN A 103 -0.31 7.09 8.56
N LYS A 104 0.51 6.85 9.56
CA LYS A 104 1.77 6.12 9.41
C LYS A 104 1.72 4.83 10.22
N LEU A 105 1.91 3.70 9.56
CA LEU A 105 2.15 2.42 10.20
C LEU A 105 3.66 2.19 10.24
N GLY A 106 4.16 1.71 11.38
CA GLY A 106 5.56 1.36 11.54
C GLY A 106 5.96 0.14 10.71
N ASN A 107 7.12 -0.42 11.05
CA ASN A 107 7.61 -1.63 10.40
C ASN A 107 6.87 -2.86 10.93
N SER A 108 6.81 -3.91 10.10
CA SER A 108 6.29 -5.21 10.49
C SER A 108 4.84 -5.13 10.99
N CYS A 109 4.02 -4.28 10.37
CA CYS A 109 2.59 -4.17 10.69
C CYS A 109 1.80 -5.15 9.82
N TYR A 110 0.99 -5.98 10.47
CA TYR A 110 0.36 -7.14 9.83
C TYR A 110 -1.15 -7.14 9.91
N ARG A 111 -1.83 -7.62 8.86
CA ARG A 111 -3.28 -7.87 8.91
C ARG A 111 -4.11 -6.63 9.25
N ASN A 112 -3.60 -5.43 8.98
CA ASN A 112 -4.34 -4.20 9.18
C ASN A 112 -5.27 -3.94 7.99
N GLN A 113 -6.37 -3.23 8.25
CA GLN A 113 -7.35 -2.85 7.25
C GLN A 113 -7.37 -1.33 7.11
N ILE A 114 -7.19 -0.83 5.89
CA ILE A 114 -7.49 0.54 5.51
C ILE A 114 -8.79 0.51 4.72
N ILE A 115 -9.80 1.22 5.21
CA ILE A 115 -11.13 1.25 4.61
C ILE A 115 -11.17 2.33 3.50
N PHE A 116 -12.34 2.62 2.95
CA PHE A 116 -12.54 3.54 1.82
C PHE A 116 -12.02 4.96 2.08
N SER A 117 -11.42 5.59 1.06
CA SER A 117 -11.04 7.01 1.07
C SER A 117 -10.11 7.40 2.22
N CYS A 118 -9.09 6.58 2.45
CA CYS A 118 -8.01 6.87 3.38
C CYS A 118 -6.74 7.14 2.57
N ASP A 119 -6.58 8.39 2.14
CA ASP A 119 -5.47 8.76 1.27
C ASP A 119 -4.19 9.10 2.05
N GLY A 120 -3.06 8.92 1.38
CA GLY A 120 -1.77 9.42 1.86
C GLY A 120 -1.19 8.66 3.06
N ASN A 121 -1.57 7.38 3.26
CA ASN A 121 -1.01 6.59 4.37
C ASN A 121 0.37 6.02 4.01
N ASN A 122 1.21 5.85 5.02
CA ASN A 122 2.57 5.34 4.88
C ASN A 122 2.76 4.08 5.71
N PHE A 123 3.10 2.98 5.05
CA PHE A 123 3.45 1.71 5.67
C PHE A 123 4.98 1.57 5.70
N GLY A 124 5.51 1.21 6.86
CA GLY A 124 6.92 0.89 7.00
C GLY A 124 7.33 -0.38 6.24
N ASN A 125 8.53 -0.87 6.53
CA ASN A 125 9.06 -2.07 5.90
C ASN A 125 8.40 -3.34 6.44
N ASN A 126 8.35 -4.38 5.62
CA ASN A 126 7.87 -5.73 5.96
C ASN A 126 6.42 -5.74 6.46
N CYS A 127 5.59 -4.82 6.00
CA CYS A 127 4.16 -4.84 6.30
C CYS A 127 3.47 -5.89 5.41
N SER A 128 2.90 -6.93 6.01
CA SER A 128 2.30 -8.03 5.25
C SER A 128 0.84 -8.26 5.58
N ASP A 129 0.13 -8.90 4.65
CA ASP A 129 -1.25 -9.36 4.85
C ASP A 129 -2.25 -8.21 5.12
N ASN A 130 -1.93 -6.97 4.74
CA ASN A 130 -2.82 -5.82 4.93
C ASN A 130 -3.83 -5.70 3.78
N ILE A 131 -5.01 -5.19 4.09
CA ILE A 131 -6.09 -4.98 3.13
C ILE A 131 -6.36 -3.49 3.02
N LEU A 132 -6.23 -2.95 1.82
CA LEU A 132 -6.64 -1.61 1.48
C LEU A 132 -7.87 -1.73 0.59
N LYS A 133 -9.00 -1.18 1.03
CA LYS A 133 -10.25 -1.21 0.26
C LYS A 133 -10.21 -0.19 -0.87
N GLU A 134 -11.34 0.02 -1.53
CA GLU A 134 -11.43 0.84 -2.74
C GLU A 134 -11.12 2.32 -2.47
N ASN A 135 -10.66 3.04 -3.50
CA ASN A 135 -10.39 4.49 -3.47
C ASN A 135 -9.40 4.91 -2.37
N ASN A 136 -8.21 4.30 -2.38
CA ASN A 136 -7.13 4.66 -1.47
C ASN A 136 -5.94 5.14 -2.30
N ASP A 137 -5.76 6.45 -2.36
CA ASP A 137 -4.78 7.07 -3.24
C ASP A 137 -3.56 7.57 -2.47
N PHE A 138 -2.44 7.74 -3.18
CA PHE A 138 -1.21 8.36 -2.66
C PHE A 138 -0.57 7.65 -1.45
N ASN A 139 -0.83 6.35 -1.27
CA ASN A 139 -0.23 5.56 -0.22
C ASN A 139 1.20 5.12 -0.58
N MET A 140 2.02 4.94 0.45
CA MET A 140 3.41 4.50 0.31
C MET A 140 3.65 3.25 1.13
N PHE A 141 4.25 2.24 0.52
CA PHE A 141 4.70 1.02 1.18
C PHE A 141 6.22 0.96 1.17
N GLY A 142 6.80 0.63 2.32
CA GLY A 142 8.22 0.34 2.44
C GLY A 142 8.64 -0.93 1.71
N ASN A 143 9.88 -1.35 1.95
CA ASN A 143 10.44 -2.56 1.35
C ASN A 143 9.89 -3.82 2.02
N GLY A 144 9.82 -4.93 1.28
CA GLY A 144 9.46 -6.24 1.82
C GLY A 144 7.97 -6.41 2.13
N CYS A 145 7.11 -5.54 1.62
CA CYS A 145 5.68 -5.61 1.89
C CYS A 145 5.02 -6.70 1.03
N SER A 146 4.61 -7.80 1.65
CA SER A 146 4.11 -8.98 0.94
C SER A 146 2.67 -9.35 1.29
N ARG A 147 1.99 -10.08 0.40
CA ARG A 147 0.63 -10.59 0.64
C ARG A 147 -0.43 -9.52 0.95
N ASN A 148 -0.21 -8.28 0.54
CA ASN A 148 -1.19 -7.21 0.72
C ASN A 148 -2.23 -7.25 -0.41
N THR A 149 -3.45 -6.82 -0.10
CA THR A 149 -4.53 -6.67 -1.07
C THR A 149 -4.86 -5.19 -1.22
N ALA A 150 -4.61 -4.62 -2.40
CA ALA A 150 -5.10 -3.31 -2.81
C ALA A 150 -6.41 -3.49 -3.58
N GLY A 151 -7.45 -2.77 -3.15
CA GLY A 151 -8.79 -2.79 -3.75
C GLY A 151 -8.84 -2.11 -5.12
N LYS A 152 -10.06 -1.81 -5.57
CA LYS A 152 -10.29 -1.11 -6.84
C LYS A 152 -9.88 0.36 -6.77
N GLU A 153 -9.56 0.92 -7.93
CA GLU A 153 -9.22 2.34 -8.08
C GLU A 153 -8.06 2.77 -7.20
N PHE A 154 -7.02 1.94 -7.10
CA PHE A 154 -5.82 2.24 -6.32
C PHE A 154 -4.86 3.12 -7.13
N LYS A 155 -4.87 4.44 -6.92
CA LYS A 155 -4.17 5.39 -7.79
C LYS A 155 -2.99 6.10 -7.12
N ASN A 156 -1.93 6.33 -7.89
CA ASN A 156 -0.76 7.13 -7.50
C ASN A 156 -0.02 6.63 -6.24
N ASN A 157 0.04 5.32 -6.02
CA ASN A 157 0.70 4.73 -4.87
C ASN A 157 2.15 4.33 -5.18
N VAL A 158 2.97 4.22 -4.12
CA VAL A 158 4.37 3.82 -4.22
C VAL A 158 4.61 2.55 -3.42
N PHE A 159 5.21 1.53 -4.04
CA PHE A 159 5.70 0.34 -3.37
C PHE A 159 7.22 0.31 -3.42
N GLY A 160 7.85 0.04 -2.28
CA GLY A 160 9.27 -0.22 -2.19
C GLY A 160 9.70 -1.51 -2.88
N ASN A 161 10.95 -1.89 -2.65
CA ASN A 161 11.53 -3.10 -3.22
C ASN A 161 11.03 -4.37 -2.51
N SER A 162 11.09 -5.51 -3.18
CA SER A 162 10.79 -6.84 -2.63
C SER A 162 9.35 -6.97 -2.13
N CYS A 163 8.41 -6.34 -2.82
CA CYS A 163 6.99 -6.48 -2.54
C CYS A 163 6.44 -7.69 -3.34
N THR A 164 6.27 -8.83 -2.69
CA THR A 164 5.87 -10.10 -3.33
C THR A 164 4.48 -10.56 -2.93
N ASP A 165 3.85 -11.40 -3.76
CA ASP A 165 2.57 -12.07 -3.45
C ASP A 165 1.39 -11.12 -3.18
N ASN A 166 1.43 -9.88 -3.68
CA ASN A 166 0.36 -8.91 -3.49
C ASN A 166 -0.75 -9.07 -4.55
N THR A 167 -1.94 -8.61 -4.21
CA THR A 167 -3.09 -8.53 -5.13
C THR A 167 -3.47 -7.08 -5.36
N PHE A 168 -3.56 -6.67 -6.62
CA PHE A 168 -4.06 -5.37 -7.04
C PHE A 168 -5.42 -5.56 -7.72
N GLY A 169 -6.42 -4.82 -7.27
CA GLY A 169 -7.75 -4.83 -7.85
C GLY A 169 -7.83 -4.18 -9.24
N ASP A 170 -9.05 -3.86 -9.65
CA ASP A 170 -9.33 -3.26 -10.96
C ASP A 170 -9.06 -1.75 -10.97
N ASP A 171 -8.80 -1.21 -12.17
CA ASP A 171 -8.66 0.22 -12.46
C ASP A 171 -7.55 0.92 -11.62
N CYS A 172 -6.46 0.21 -11.33
CA CYS A 172 -5.31 0.75 -10.62
C CYS A 172 -4.37 1.50 -11.60
N SER A 173 -4.06 2.76 -11.31
CA SER A 173 -3.27 3.58 -12.23
C SER A 173 -2.27 4.53 -11.59
N GLY A 174 -1.18 4.86 -12.29
CA GLY A 174 -0.22 5.87 -11.83
C GLY A 174 0.70 5.39 -10.69
N ASN A 175 0.79 4.09 -10.44
CA ASN A 175 1.57 3.53 -9.34
C ASN A 175 3.04 3.34 -9.73
N SER A 176 3.94 3.51 -8.76
CA SER A 176 5.37 3.23 -8.90
C SER A 176 5.75 2.07 -7.99
N ILE A 177 6.22 0.98 -8.60
CA ILE A 177 6.56 -0.26 -7.91
C ILE A 177 8.07 -0.49 -8.03
N GLY A 178 8.73 -0.71 -6.89
CA GLY A 178 10.16 -1.00 -6.82
C GLY A 178 10.57 -2.32 -7.48
N SER A 179 11.85 -2.68 -7.32
CA SER A 179 12.40 -3.92 -7.85
C SER A 179 11.98 -5.15 -7.04
N TYR A 180 12.12 -6.35 -7.59
CA TYR A 180 11.72 -7.63 -6.97
C TYR A 180 10.22 -7.72 -6.72
N PHE A 181 9.42 -7.35 -7.73
CA PHE A 181 7.96 -7.45 -7.71
C PHE A 181 7.53 -8.81 -8.26
N GLU A 182 7.51 -9.82 -7.37
CA GLU A 182 7.34 -11.22 -7.75
C GLU A 182 5.99 -11.79 -7.28
N THR A 183 5.44 -12.71 -8.08
CA THR A 183 4.26 -13.54 -7.77
C THR A 183 2.97 -12.78 -7.42
N ASN A 184 2.78 -11.59 -8.00
CA ASN A 184 1.60 -10.75 -7.76
C ASN A 184 0.46 -11.05 -8.75
N THR A 185 -0.77 -10.79 -8.30
CA THR A 185 -1.98 -10.81 -9.15
C THR A 185 -2.46 -9.40 -9.39
N ILE A 186 -2.68 -9.03 -10.65
CA ILE A 186 -3.10 -7.71 -11.07
C ILE A 186 -4.44 -7.82 -11.80
N GLY A 187 -5.41 -7.03 -11.37
CA GLY A 187 -6.77 -6.99 -11.91
C GLY A 187 -6.86 -6.33 -13.29
N TYR A 188 -8.09 -5.94 -13.63
CA TYR A 188 -8.45 -5.30 -14.90
C TYR A 188 -7.92 -3.86 -14.98
N ARG A 189 -7.46 -3.40 -16.16
CA ARG A 189 -6.99 -2.01 -16.41
C ARG A 189 -5.92 -1.49 -15.44
N PHE A 190 -4.77 -2.14 -15.44
CA PHE A 190 -3.58 -1.64 -14.74
C PHE A 190 -2.79 -0.68 -15.65
N ASN A 191 -3.11 0.62 -15.59
CA ASN A 191 -2.62 1.61 -16.57
C ASN A 191 -1.67 2.67 -16.00
N TYR A 192 -0.73 3.17 -16.81
CA TYR A 192 0.19 4.25 -16.41
C TYR A 192 1.06 3.91 -15.19
N ASN A 193 1.47 2.65 -15.05
CA ASN A 193 2.25 2.19 -13.91
C ASN A 193 3.73 1.98 -14.29
N PHE A 194 4.61 2.12 -13.30
CA PHE A 194 6.02 1.75 -13.42
C PHE A 194 6.31 0.54 -12.54
N VAL A 195 6.95 -0.48 -13.10
CA VAL A 195 7.44 -1.65 -12.38
C VAL A 195 8.96 -1.72 -12.53
N GLY A 196 9.63 -1.76 -11.38
CA GLY A 196 11.07 -1.87 -11.25
C GLY A 196 11.63 -3.18 -11.78
N GLU A 197 12.93 -3.38 -11.57
CA GLU A 197 13.63 -4.55 -12.11
C GLU A 197 13.19 -5.84 -11.43
N ILE A 198 13.30 -6.97 -12.13
CA ILE A 198 13.02 -8.30 -11.59
C ILE A 198 11.54 -8.40 -11.18
N CYS A 199 10.66 -8.50 -12.19
CA CYS A 199 9.23 -8.71 -11.99
C CYS A 199 8.81 -10.10 -12.50
N ARG A 200 8.90 -11.12 -11.63
CA ARG A 200 8.76 -12.52 -12.02
C ARG A 200 7.43 -13.12 -11.59
N GLY A 201 6.86 -13.99 -12.41
CA GLY A 201 5.73 -14.81 -11.97
C GLY A 201 4.41 -14.05 -11.75
N ASN A 202 4.26 -12.84 -12.28
CA ASN A 202 3.04 -12.06 -12.08
C ASN A 202 1.95 -12.44 -13.09
N ILE A 203 0.70 -12.30 -12.66
CA ILE A 203 -0.49 -12.49 -13.50
C ILE A 203 -1.11 -11.12 -13.76
N TRP A 204 -1.09 -10.68 -15.01
CA TRP A 204 -1.66 -9.42 -15.46
C TRP A 204 -3.07 -9.66 -16.01
N GLY A 205 -4.06 -8.92 -15.52
CA GLY A 205 -5.43 -8.95 -16.01
C GLY A 205 -5.58 -8.35 -17.42
N ASN A 206 -6.83 -8.20 -17.85
CA ASN A 206 -7.15 -7.68 -19.17
C ASN A 206 -7.01 -6.14 -19.23
N TYR A 207 -6.77 -5.59 -20.42
CA TYR A 207 -6.73 -4.15 -20.72
C TYR A 207 -5.67 -3.36 -19.93
N CYS A 208 -4.57 -4.01 -19.54
CA CYS A 208 -3.44 -3.31 -18.92
C CYS A 208 -2.58 -2.64 -19.99
N GLY A 209 -2.30 -1.35 -19.85
CA GLY A 209 -1.58 -0.59 -20.85
C GLY A 209 -0.80 0.60 -20.32
N ASP A 210 -0.10 1.28 -21.23
CA ASP A 210 0.66 2.51 -20.94
C ASP A 210 1.64 2.39 -19.76
N SER A 211 2.14 1.18 -19.48
CA SER A 211 2.99 0.88 -18.32
C SER A 211 4.39 0.47 -18.74
N THR A 212 5.36 0.74 -17.87
CA THR A 212 6.77 0.37 -18.07
C THR A 212 7.18 -0.76 -17.15
N TYR A 213 7.70 -1.83 -17.72
CA TYR A 213 8.23 -2.99 -17.03
C TYR A 213 9.73 -3.07 -17.30
N SER A 214 10.53 -2.92 -16.25
CA SER A 214 11.99 -2.85 -16.34
C SER A 214 12.62 -4.23 -16.62
N ASN A 215 13.94 -4.35 -16.44
CA ASN A 215 14.71 -5.53 -16.83
C ASN A 215 14.33 -6.79 -16.05
N SER A 216 14.61 -7.96 -16.63
CA SER A 216 14.59 -9.27 -15.95
C SER A 216 13.21 -9.72 -15.45
N CYS A 217 12.14 -9.28 -16.10
CA CYS A 217 10.79 -9.74 -15.83
C CYS A 217 10.50 -11.05 -16.56
N SER A 218 10.54 -12.21 -15.90
CA SER A 218 10.31 -13.52 -16.53
C SER A 218 9.04 -14.20 -16.04
N SER A 219 8.54 -15.20 -16.77
CA SER A 219 7.45 -16.09 -16.30
C SER A 219 6.14 -15.36 -15.94
N ASN A 220 5.86 -14.24 -16.60
CA ASN A 220 4.60 -13.51 -16.40
C ASN A 220 3.54 -14.04 -17.36
N LYS A 221 2.28 -13.99 -16.92
CA LYS A 221 1.10 -14.29 -17.75
C LYS A 221 0.34 -13.00 -18.03
N TYR A 222 0.02 -12.75 -19.30
CA TYR A 222 -0.70 -11.55 -19.72
C TYR A 222 -2.13 -11.87 -20.14
N GLY A 223 -3.07 -11.03 -19.73
CA GLY A 223 -4.46 -11.04 -20.19
C GLY A 223 -4.62 -10.46 -21.60
N ASN A 224 -5.87 -10.38 -22.04
CA ASN A 224 -6.24 -9.79 -23.33
C ASN A 224 -6.01 -8.27 -23.33
N ASP A 225 -5.83 -7.68 -24.51
CA ASP A 225 -5.70 -6.22 -24.70
C ASP A 225 -4.54 -5.57 -23.91
N PHE A 226 -3.44 -6.32 -23.72
CA PHE A 226 -2.20 -5.82 -23.13
C PHE A 226 -1.42 -4.94 -24.13
N LYS A 227 -1.72 -3.64 -24.16
CA LYS A 227 -1.31 -2.71 -25.24
C LYS A 227 -0.48 -1.53 -24.72
N TYR A 228 0.37 -0.95 -25.57
CA TYR A 228 1.14 0.27 -25.25
C TYR A 228 2.08 0.14 -24.04
N ASN A 229 2.51 -1.08 -23.73
CA ASN A 229 3.44 -1.36 -22.64
C ASN A 229 4.89 -1.42 -23.14
N ILE A 230 5.83 -0.91 -22.34
CA ILE A 230 7.26 -1.08 -22.58
C ILE A 230 7.72 -2.27 -21.74
N VAL A 231 8.09 -3.38 -22.38
CA VAL A 231 8.62 -4.57 -21.70
C VAL A 231 10.07 -4.79 -22.10
N LYS A 232 11.00 -4.59 -21.17
CA LYS A 232 12.41 -4.87 -21.43
C LYS A 232 12.67 -6.38 -21.28
N ASN A 233 13.08 -7.03 -22.38
CA ASN A 233 13.38 -8.47 -22.50
C ASN A 233 12.15 -9.39 -22.40
N LEU A 234 11.86 -10.14 -23.48
CA LEU A 234 10.70 -11.05 -23.56
C LEU A 234 11.01 -12.52 -23.25
N SER A 235 12.27 -12.87 -22.94
CA SER A 235 12.66 -14.26 -22.72
C SER A 235 11.88 -14.93 -21.58
N GLY A 236 11.28 -16.10 -21.84
CA GLY A 236 10.57 -16.92 -20.85
C GLY A 236 9.21 -16.38 -20.39
N LYS A 237 8.53 -15.55 -21.20
CA LYS A 237 7.17 -15.05 -20.94
C LYS A 237 6.12 -15.78 -21.78
N ASP A 238 4.92 -15.99 -21.24
CA ASP A 238 3.78 -16.50 -22.00
C ASP A 238 3.00 -15.34 -22.63
N VAL A 239 3.06 -15.25 -23.97
CA VAL A 239 2.45 -14.18 -24.77
C VAL A 239 1.25 -14.66 -25.58
N SER A 240 0.72 -15.86 -25.33
CA SER A 240 -0.32 -16.50 -26.16
C SER A 240 -1.63 -15.70 -26.27
N ASN A 241 -1.90 -14.81 -25.33
CA ASN A 241 -3.14 -14.01 -25.28
C ASN A 241 -2.99 -12.60 -25.86
N ILE A 242 -1.79 -12.20 -26.29
CA ILE A 242 -1.58 -10.86 -26.86
C ILE A 242 -1.95 -10.89 -28.35
N ARG A 243 -3.20 -10.52 -28.65
CA ARG A 243 -3.79 -10.67 -30.00
C ARG A 243 -3.37 -9.60 -31.02
N ASP A 244 -2.68 -8.54 -30.59
CA ASP A 244 -2.31 -7.39 -31.43
C ASP A 244 -0.80 -7.07 -31.43
N ILE A 245 0.06 -7.97 -30.94
CA ILE A 245 1.49 -7.87 -31.30
C ILE A 245 1.59 -8.39 -32.72
N PHE A 246 1.95 -7.51 -33.66
CA PHE A 246 2.28 -7.90 -35.03
C PHE A 246 3.14 -9.16 -34.99
N VAL A 247 2.54 -10.24 -35.47
CA VAL A 247 3.08 -11.58 -35.48
C VAL A 247 4.28 -11.55 -36.41
N ASP A 248 5.48 -11.54 -35.84
CA ASP A 248 6.63 -12.34 -36.28
C ASP A 248 7.90 -11.97 -35.48
N ASN A 249 8.14 -12.74 -34.42
CA ASN A 249 9.40 -13.01 -33.73
C ASN A 249 10.22 -11.84 -33.09
N VAL A 250 10.52 -12.08 -31.81
CA VAL A 250 11.57 -11.52 -30.93
C VAL A 250 11.34 -10.15 -30.28
N ALA A 251 11.82 -10.05 -29.02
CA ALA A 251 11.79 -8.93 -28.09
C ALA A 251 11.57 -7.53 -28.70
N VAL A 252 10.45 -6.89 -28.39
CA VAL A 252 10.19 -5.49 -28.74
C VAL A 252 10.74 -4.60 -27.62
N THR A 253 11.85 -3.93 -27.86
CA THR A 253 12.34 -2.86 -26.99
C THR A 253 11.92 -1.52 -27.58
N ILE A 254 11.06 -0.78 -26.87
CA ILE A 254 10.67 0.58 -27.25
C ILE A 254 11.64 1.56 -26.56
N GLU A 255 12.40 2.32 -27.34
CA GLU A 255 13.37 3.32 -26.90
C GLU A 255 12.95 4.72 -27.37
N ARG A 256 13.14 5.73 -26.52
CA ARG A 256 12.95 7.14 -26.90
C ARG A 256 14.29 7.70 -27.37
N THR A 257 14.35 8.09 -28.64
CA THR A 257 15.56 8.66 -29.26
C THR A 257 15.86 10.07 -28.73
N LYS A 258 17.09 10.56 -28.99
CA LYS A 258 17.52 11.94 -28.67
C LYS A 258 16.65 13.02 -29.31
N ASN A 259 15.89 12.68 -30.35
CA ASN A 259 14.99 13.58 -31.07
C ASN A 259 13.53 13.45 -30.62
N TYR A 260 13.28 12.83 -29.45
CA TYR A 260 11.97 12.60 -28.86
C TYR A 260 11.02 11.69 -29.66
N ARG A 261 11.52 10.97 -30.66
CA ARG A 261 10.78 9.92 -31.38
C ARG A 261 10.89 8.59 -30.65
N TYR A 262 9.83 7.79 -30.67
CA TYR A 262 9.87 6.43 -30.15
C TYR A 262 10.24 5.48 -31.29
N VAL A 263 11.22 4.62 -31.04
CA VAL A 263 11.58 3.52 -31.95
C VAL A 263 11.35 2.23 -31.21
N TYR A 264 10.78 1.23 -31.86
CA TYR A 264 10.90 -0.12 -31.36
C TYR A 264 11.94 -0.85 -32.18
N TRP A 265 12.70 -1.73 -31.52
CA TRP A 265 13.55 -2.66 -32.24
C TRP A 265 13.29 -4.08 -31.77
N TYR A 266 13.41 -5.01 -32.72
CA TYR A 266 13.26 -6.44 -32.53
C TYR A 266 14.40 -7.17 -33.25
N LEU A 267 14.60 -8.45 -32.94
CA LEU A 267 15.51 -9.29 -33.71
C LEU A 267 14.68 -10.08 -34.74
N ASP A 268 15.07 -10.09 -36.00
CA ASP A 268 14.38 -10.92 -36.98
C ASP A 268 14.69 -12.43 -36.81
N SER A 269 14.10 -13.26 -37.66
CA SER A 269 14.33 -14.72 -37.66
C SER A 269 15.79 -15.15 -37.91
N ALA A 270 16.66 -14.21 -38.29
CA ALA A 270 18.10 -14.40 -38.47
C ALA A 270 18.94 -13.76 -37.35
N ASN A 271 18.32 -13.36 -36.22
CA ASN A 271 18.96 -12.64 -35.11
C ASN A 271 19.55 -11.28 -35.50
N ARG A 272 19.01 -10.59 -36.52
CA ARG A 272 19.45 -9.24 -36.91
C ARG A 272 18.55 -8.19 -36.27
N PRO A 273 19.10 -7.09 -35.72
CA PRO A 273 18.28 -6.01 -35.17
C PRO A 273 17.54 -5.26 -36.30
N VAL A 274 16.23 -5.20 -36.17
CA VAL A 274 15.33 -4.39 -37.01
C VAL A 274 14.84 -3.22 -36.17
N TYR A 275 14.96 -2.01 -36.71
CA TYR A 275 14.52 -0.78 -36.07
C TYR A 275 13.31 -0.23 -36.82
N THR A 276 12.26 0.14 -36.10
CA THR A 276 11.07 0.75 -36.68
C THR A 276 10.67 1.96 -35.85
N GLU A 277 10.53 3.10 -36.50
CA GLU A 277 10.03 4.32 -35.89
C GLU A 277 8.52 4.20 -35.69
N ILE A 278 8.06 4.49 -34.47
CA ILE A 278 6.65 4.57 -34.14
C ILE A 278 6.17 5.95 -34.64
N PRO A 279 5.16 6.01 -35.53
CA PRO A 279 4.60 7.26 -36.04
C PRO A 279 4.17 8.24 -34.94
#